data_AF-A0A7J5AKD7-F1
#
_entry.id   AF-A0A7J5AKD7-F1
#
_cell.length_a   1.000
_cell.length_b   1.000
_cell.length_c   1.000
_cell.angle_alpha   90.00
_cell.angle_beta   90.00
_cell.angle_gamma   90.00
#
_symmetry.space_group_name_H-M   'P 1'
#
loop_
_entity.id
_entity.type
_entity.pdbx_description
1 polymer ?
#
loop_
_entity_poly.entity_id
_entity_poly.type
_entity_poly.pdbx_seq_one_letter_code
_entity_poly.pdbx_strand_id
1 'polypeptide(L)' 'MENTSGFIMILGLVLRIIGLVVCTRKATELNRSASGWGVFGFFMPIIAMIWIQFMKPYLQ' A
#
# COMPACT_ATOMS: atom_id res chain seq x y z
N MET A 1 12.98 26.08 9.53
CA MET A 1 11.99 25.02 9.87
C MET A 1 10.92 24.81 8.78
N GLU A 2 10.78 25.69 7.79
CA GLU A 2 9.76 25.59 6.74
C GLU A 2 9.97 24.40 5.77
N ASN A 3 11.23 24.10 5.41
CA ASN A 3 11.56 23.10 4.39
C ASN A 3 11.31 21.65 4.84
N THR A 4 11.43 21.37 6.15
CA THR A 4 11.30 20.02 6.71
C THR A 4 9.88 19.49 6.62
N SER A 5 8.89 20.35 6.84
CA SER A 5 7.47 19.98 6.79
C SER A 5 7.03 19.60 5.36
N GLY A 6 7.42 20.39 4.36
CA GLY A 6 7.13 20.08 2.96
C GLY A 6 7.77 18.76 2.51
N PHE A 7 9.01 18.50 2.93
CA PHE A 7 9.69 17.25 2.65
C PHE A 7 8.98 16.03 3.26
N ILE A 8 8.55 16.11 4.53
CA ILE A 8 7.79 15.03 5.20
C ILE A 8 6.46 14.77 4.49
N MET A 9 5.75 15.81 4.05
CA MET A 9 4.50 15.66 3.31
C MET A 9 4.69 14.94 1.98
N ILE A 10 5.74 15.29 1.22
CA ILE A 10 6.07 14.64 -0.05
C ILE A 10 6.40 13.16 0.18
N LEU A 11 7.25 12.86 1.18
CA LEU A 11 7.58 11.47 1.53
C LEU A 11 6.34 10.68 1.94
N GLY A 12 5.45 11.28 2.71
CA GLY A 12 4.17 10.68 3.10
C GLY A 12 3.31 10.35 1.88
N LEU A 13 3.21 11.26 0.91
CA LEU A 13 2.46 11.02 -0.32
C LEU A 13 3.08 9.89 -1.15
N VAL A 14 4.40 9.91 -1.34
CA VAL A 14 5.12 8.87 -2.07
C VAL A 14 4.89 7.50 -1.44
N LEU A 15 4.97 7.40 -0.11
CA LEU A 15 4.70 6.16 0.61
C LEU A 15 3.27 5.63 0.37
N ARG A 16 2.27 6.51 0.30
CA ARG A 16 0.88 6.11 0.00
C ARG A 16 0.73 5.58 -1.42
N ILE A 17 1.38 6.22 -2.39
CA ILE A 17 1.38 5.75 -3.79
C ILE A 17 2.08 4.40 -3.90
N ILE A 18 3.21 4.22 -3.22
CA ILE A 18 3.91 2.93 -3.14
C ILE A 18 3.00 1.86 -2.53
N GLY A 19 2.37 2.17 -1.39
CA GLY A 19 1.43 1.27 -0.73
C GLY A 19 0.27 0.84 -1.63
N LEU A 20 -0.35 1.79 -2.35
CA LEU A 20 -1.38 1.51 -3.33
C LEU A 20 -0.89 0.53 -4.41
N VAL A 21 0.24 0.83 -5.05
CA VAL A 21 0.76 0.03 -6.17
C VAL A 21 1.15 -1.37 -5.71
N VAL A 22 1.92 -1.46 -4.62
CA VAL A 22 2.39 -2.74 -4.06
C VAL A 22 1.21 -3.61 -3.64
N CYS A 23 0.24 -3.05 -2.89
CA CYS A 23 -0.90 -3.83 -2.41
C CYS A 23 -1.83 -4.25 -3.55
N THR A 24 -2.05 -3.41 -4.57
CA THR A 24 -2.86 -3.76 -5.75
C THR A 24 -2.23 -4.93 -6.52
N ARG A 25 -0.92 -4.86 -6.77
CA ARG A 25 -0.17 -5.91 -7.48
C ARG A 25 -0.17 -7.22 -6.70
N LYS A 26 0.19 -7.17 -5.41
CA LYS A 26 0.20 -8.36 -4.56
C LYS A 26 -1.19 -8.97 -4.41
N ALA A 27 -2.24 -8.17 -4.29
CA ALA A 27 -3.60 -8.68 -4.22
C ALA A 27 -3.98 -9.45 -5.49
N THR A 28 -3.59 -8.94 -6.65
CA THR A 28 -3.81 -9.61 -7.94
C THR A 28 -3.07 -10.95 -8.00
N GLU A 29 -1.79 -10.98 -7.59
CA GLU A 29 -0.99 -12.23 -7.50
C GLU A 29 -1.60 -13.26 -6.53
N LEU A 30 -2.25 -12.79 -5.48
CA LEU A 30 -2.86 -13.64 -4.45
C LEU A 30 -4.32 -14.02 -4.74
N ASN A 31 -4.87 -13.69 -5.92
CA ASN A 31 -6.28 -13.86 -6.27
C ASN A 31 -7.25 -13.18 -5.27
N ARG A 32 -6.90 -11.96 -4.82
CA ARG A 32 -7.70 -11.13 -3.91
C ARG A 32 -8.16 -9.84 -4.62
N SER A 33 -9.10 -9.12 -4.00
CA SER A 33 -9.61 -7.86 -4.54
C SER A 33 -8.52 -6.79 -4.67
N ALA A 34 -8.07 -6.54 -5.90
CA ALA A 34 -7.04 -5.55 -6.20
C ALA A 34 -7.45 -4.13 -5.76
N SER A 35 -8.72 -3.75 -5.98
CA SER A 35 -9.25 -2.44 -5.60
C SER A 35 -9.34 -2.26 -4.09
N GLY A 36 -9.81 -3.27 -3.35
CA GLY A 36 -9.90 -3.22 -1.89
C GLY A 36 -8.52 -3.07 -1.24
N TRP A 37 -7.55 -3.86 -1.69
CA TRP A 37 -6.17 -3.79 -1.20
C TRP A 37 -5.44 -2.52 -1.65
N GLY A 38 -5.74 -1.99 -2.85
CA GLY A 38 -5.18 -0.72 -3.32
C GLY A 38 -5.64 0.48 -2.47
N VAL A 39 -6.94 0.55 -2.15
CA VAL A 39 -7.48 1.59 -1.25
C VAL A 39 -6.89 1.45 0.15
N PHE A 40 -6.83 0.23 0.69
CA PHE A 40 -6.24 -0.01 2.01
C PHE A 40 -4.74 0.36 2.05
N GLY A 41 -3.99 0.00 0.99
CA GLY A 41 -2.59 0.37 0.82
C GLY A 41 -2.33 1.87 0.66
N PHE A 42 -3.30 2.65 0.18
CA PHE A 42 -3.16 4.10 0.12
C PHE A 42 -3.36 4.78 1.48
N PHE A 43 -4.37 4.36 2.26
CA PHE A 43 -4.69 4.99 3.55
C PHE A 43 -3.81 4.47 4.70
N MET A 44 -3.42 3.20 4.66
CA MET A 44 -2.60 2.54 5.68
C MET A 44 -1.42 1.79 5.03
N PRO A 45 -0.49 2.49 4.35
CA PRO A 45 0.51 1.85 3.49
C PRO A 45 1.38 0.82 4.22
N ILE A 46 1.95 1.17 5.38
CA ILE A 46 2.87 0.26 6.10
C ILE A 46 2.12 -0.99 6.58
N ILE A 47 0.96 -0.80 7.22
CA ILE A 47 0.17 -1.90 7.77
C ILE A 47 -0.32 -2.81 6.64
N ALA A 48 -0.84 -2.24 5.55
CA ALA A 48 -1.33 -2.99 4.41
C ALA A 48 -0.23 -3.81 3.72
N MET A 49 0.95 -3.21 3.52
CA MET A 49 2.09 -3.90 2.90
C MET A 49 2.58 -5.07 3.77
N ILE A 50 2.70 -4.87 5.08
CA ILE A 50 3.07 -5.96 6.00
C ILE A 50 2.01 -7.06 5.95
N TRP A 51 0.74 -6.70 6.04
CA TRP A 51 -0.35 -7.68 6.08
C TRP A 51 -0.41 -8.53 4.81
N ILE A 52 -0.40 -7.88 3.64
CA ILE A 52 -0.53 -8.59 2.36
C ILE A 52 0.70 -9.44 2.03
N GLN A 53 1.88 -9.08 2.54
CA GLN A 53 3.12 -9.84 2.34
C GLN A 53 3.07 -11.24 2.97
N PHE A 54 2.34 -11.41 4.07
CA PHE A 54 2.20 -12.70 4.77
C PHE A 54 0.95 -13.49 4.35
N MET A 55 0.14 -12.95 3.44
CA MET A 55 -1.03 -13.67 2.94
C MET A 55 -0.64 -14.75 1.93
N LYS A 56 -1.30 -15.89 2.03
CA LYS A 56 -1.25 -16.94 1.00
C LYS A 56 -2.25 -16.62 -0.12
N PRO A 57 -1.99 -17.11 -1.35
CA PRO A 57 -2.94 -17.03 -2.44
C PRO A 57 -4.27 -17.64 -1.99
N TYR A 58 -5.37 -16.99 -2.33
CA TYR A 58 -6.67 -17.60 -2.18
C TYR A 58 -6.82 -18.60 -3.33
N LEU A 59 -6.72 -19.89 -3.00
CA LEU A 59 -7.11 -20.96 -3.90
C LEU A 59 -8.63 -20.90 -4.00
N GLN A 60 -9.16 -20.64 -5.20
CA GLN A 60 -10.58 -20.79 -5.49
C GLN A 60 -11.03 -22.23 -5.24
#